data_AF-A0A6S6S4I9-F1
#
_entry.id   AF-A0A6S6S4I9-F1
#
_cell.length_a   1.000
_cell.length_b   1.000
_cell.length_c   1.000
_cell.angle_alpha   90.00
_cell.angle_beta   90.00
_cell.angle_gamma   90.00
#
_symmetry.space_group_name_H-M   'P 1'
#
loop_
_entity.id
_entity.type
_entity.pdbx_description
1 polymer ?
#
loop_
_entity_poly.entity_id
_entity_poly.type
_entity_poly.pdbx_seq_one_letter_code
_entity_poly.pdbx_strand_id
1 'polypeptide(L)'
;MSLFNNMINLEKAFHAKIREIQRDLNAPKSEWNSFAKYKYRTCEGILEALKPLLLKCQLDINIDDEITYIGNRHYVKSTATLTDGQFKVSATSSAREPEQKKVLMSRN
;
A
#
# COMPACT_ATOMS: atom_id res chain seq x y z
N MET A 1 4.56 -2.21 36.98
CA MET A 1 3.62 -1.13 36.61
C MET A 1 4.24 -0.07 35.69
N SER A 2 5.41 0.48 36.01
CA SER A 2 6.08 1.55 35.21
C SER A 2 6.43 1.14 33.76
N LEU A 3 7.04 -0.04 33.56
CA LEU A 3 7.46 -0.51 32.22
C LEU A 3 6.29 -0.75 31.26
N PHE A 4 5.18 -1.27 31.78
CA PHE A 4 3.98 -1.55 30.98
C PHE A 4 3.35 -0.27 30.43
N ASN A 5 3.25 0.78 31.28
CA ASN A 5 2.75 2.08 30.85
C ASN A 5 3.67 2.73 29.81
N ASN A 6 4.99 2.57 29.94
CA ASN A 6 5.94 3.08 28.95
C ASN A 6 5.72 2.41 27.58
N MET A 7 5.55 1.09 27.54
CA MET A 7 5.30 0.35 26.30
C MET A 7 4.02 0.83 25.59
N ILE A 8 2.92 1.01 26.34
CA ILE A 8 1.66 1.54 25.79
C ILE A 8 1.86 2.93 25.20
N ASN A 9 2.65 3.79 25.84
CA ASN A 9 2.91 5.13 25.35
C ASN A 9 3.74 5.12 24.06
N LEU A 10 4.74 4.22 23.95
CA LEU A 10 5.52 4.04 22.73
C LEU A 10 4.65 3.54 21.56
N GLU A 11 3.76 2.57 21.80
CA GLU A 11 2.82 2.07 20.80
C GLU A 11 1.85 3.16 20.33
N LYS A 12 1.31 3.96 21.26
CA LYS A 12 0.47 5.13 20.92
C LYS A 12 1.24 6.17 20.11
N ALA A 13 2.52 6.39 20.40
CA ALA A 13 3.38 7.30 19.64
C ALA A 13 3.61 6.79 18.21
N PHE A 14 3.85 5.49 18.03
CA PHE A 14 3.93 4.86 16.71
C PHE A 14 2.63 5.06 15.90
N HIS A 15 1.47 4.82 16.51
CA HIS A 15 0.18 5.07 15.86
C HIS A 15 -0.11 6.56 15.60
N ALA A 16 0.49 7.50 16.34
CA ALA A 16 0.40 8.91 16.03
C ALA A 16 1.11 9.25 14.70
N LYS A 17 2.30 8.69 14.47
CA LYS A 17 3.02 8.81 13.18
C LYS A 17 2.20 8.27 12.01
N ILE A 18 1.58 7.09 12.17
CA ILE A 18 0.72 6.50 11.13
C ILE A 18 -0.48 7.40 10.82
N ARG A 19 -1.13 7.95 11.85
CA ARG A 19 -2.28 8.87 11.67
C ARG A 19 -1.87 10.14 10.91
N GLU A 20 -0.67 10.63 11.13
CA GLU A 20 -0.14 11.78 10.41
C GLU A 20 0.04 11.47 8.92
N ILE A 21 0.64 10.33 8.58
CA ILE A 21 0.72 9.86 7.19
C ILE A 21 -0.68 9.71 6.59
N GLN A 22 -1.60 9.06 7.29
CA GLN A 22 -2.97 8.83 6.79
C GLN A 22 -3.75 10.12 6.54
N ARG A 23 -3.53 11.16 7.35
CA ARG A 23 -4.15 12.47 7.18
C ARG A 23 -3.57 13.22 5.98
N ASP A 24 -2.25 13.15 5.80
CA ASP A 24 -1.52 14.03 4.88
C ASP A 24 -1.25 13.39 3.50
N LEU A 25 -1.30 12.05 3.39
CA LEU A 25 -1.03 11.34 2.14
C LEU A 25 -2.09 11.63 1.09
N ASN A 26 -1.67 12.28 0.01
CA ASN A 26 -2.49 12.54 -1.16
C ASN A 26 -1.81 12.01 -2.43
N ALA A 27 -2.32 10.88 -2.94
CA ALA A 27 -1.88 10.28 -4.20
C ALA A 27 -3.01 10.37 -5.25
N PRO A 28 -3.05 11.45 -6.06
CA PRO A 28 -4.12 11.66 -7.03
C PRO A 28 -4.10 10.59 -8.13
N LYS A 29 -5.26 10.36 -8.74
CA LYS A 29 -5.35 9.52 -9.95
C LYS A 29 -4.88 10.32 -11.16
N SER A 30 -3.57 10.43 -11.35
CA SER A 30 -2.93 11.19 -12.44
C SER A 30 -2.96 10.45 -13.78
N GLU A 31 -2.98 9.11 -13.74
CA GLU A 31 -2.84 8.29 -14.93
C GLU A 31 -4.18 7.95 -15.57
N TRP A 32 -4.19 7.80 -16.91
CA TRP A 32 -5.36 7.40 -17.69
C TRP A 32 -5.14 6.06 -18.37
N ASN A 33 -6.05 5.11 -18.15
CA ASN A 33 -6.04 3.85 -18.88
C ASN A 33 -6.91 3.98 -20.13
N SER A 34 -6.27 4.09 -21.31
CA SER A 34 -6.98 4.24 -22.59
C SER A 34 -7.80 3.02 -23.00
N PHE A 35 -7.38 1.82 -22.57
CA PHE A 35 -8.06 0.57 -22.91
C PHE A 35 -9.35 0.38 -22.09
N ALA A 36 -9.24 0.54 -20.78
CA ALA A 36 -10.35 0.34 -19.85
C ALA A 36 -11.13 1.63 -19.53
N LYS A 37 -10.66 2.79 -20.01
CA LYS A 37 -11.28 4.12 -19.93
C LYS A 37 -11.54 4.62 -18.51
N TYR A 38 -10.54 4.53 -17.63
CA TYR A 38 -10.63 5.08 -16.27
C TYR A 38 -9.32 5.72 -15.80
N LYS A 39 -9.42 6.68 -14.86
CA LYS A 39 -8.25 7.26 -14.18
C LYS A 39 -7.77 6.36 -13.05
N TYR A 40 -6.46 6.23 -12.89
CA TYR A 40 -5.82 5.42 -11.85
C TYR A 40 -4.57 6.10 -11.31
N ARG A 41 -3.98 5.49 -10.29
CA ARG A 41 -2.70 5.88 -9.69
C ARG A 41 -1.79 4.66 -9.68
N THR A 42 -0.52 4.85 -9.96
CA THR A 42 0.48 3.78 -9.96
C THR A 42 1.03 3.54 -8.55
N CYS A 43 1.71 2.42 -8.35
CA CYS A 43 2.42 2.16 -7.11
C CYS A 43 3.50 3.24 -6.90
N GLU A 44 4.24 3.56 -7.96
CA GLU A 44 5.27 4.59 -7.98
C GLU A 44 4.71 5.96 -7.58
N GLY A 45 3.56 6.35 -8.13
CA GLY A 45 2.92 7.62 -7.78
C GLY A 45 2.46 7.67 -6.32
N ILE A 46 1.98 6.55 -5.76
CA ILE A 46 1.69 6.47 -4.32
C ILE A 46 2.98 6.60 -3.50
N LEU A 47 4.05 5.89 -3.88
CA LEU A 47 5.33 5.91 -3.17
C LEU A 47 6.01 7.28 -3.23
N GLU A 48 5.95 7.99 -4.36
CA GLU A 48 6.46 9.36 -4.47
C GLU A 48 5.73 10.32 -3.54
N ALA A 49 4.40 10.26 -3.47
CA ALA A 49 3.62 11.04 -2.53
C ALA A 49 3.93 10.68 -1.06
N LEU A 50 4.32 9.44 -0.81
CA LEU A 50 4.57 8.91 0.54
C LEU A 50 5.99 9.22 1.05
N LYS A 51 7.02 9.24 0.19
CA LYS A 51 8.43 9.51 0.54
C LYS A 51 8.65 10.70 1.50
N PRO A 52 8.13 11.91 1.24
CA PRO A 52 8.34 13.05 2.15
C PRO A 52 7.69 12.82 3.53
N LEU A 53 6.58 12.10 3.58
CA LEU A 53 5.88 11.79 4.83
C LEU A 53 6.61 10.72 5.66
N LEU A 54 7.21 9.73 4.98
CA LEU A 54 8.06 8.71 5.60
C LEU A 54 9.26 9.36 6.29
N LEU A 55 9.96 10.27 5.59
CA LEU A 55 11.08 11.02 6.15
C LEU A 55 10.65 11.86 7.35
N LYS A 56 9.53 12.59 7.23
CA LYS A 56 8.97 13.41 8.32
C LYS A 56 8.64 12.58 9.56
N CYS A 57 8.03 11.41 9.37
CA CYS A 57 7.58 10.55 10.46
C CYS A 57 8.67 9.59 10.97
N GLN A 58 9.84 9.54 10.32
CA GLN A 58 10.92 8.58 10.58
C GLN A 58 10.39 7.15 10.54
N LEU A 59 9.76 6.82 9.40
CA LEU A 59 9.21 5.50 9.12
C LEU A 59 9.80 4.97 7.82
N ASP A 60 10.02 3.66 7.78
CA ASP A 60 10.38 2.91 6.59
C ASP A 60 9.15 2.16 6.06
N ILE A 61 9.11 1.93 4.74
CA ILE A 61 8.11 1.07 4.09
C ILE A 61 8.80 -0.05 3.30
N ASN A 62 8.32 -1.28 3.52
CA ASN A 62 8.70 -2.45 2.75
C ASN A 62 7.49 -2.99 2.01
N ILE A 63 7.65 -3.39 0.74
CA ILE A 63 6.60 -4.02 -0.05
C ILE A 63 7.13 -5.37 -0.54
N ASP A 64 6.42 -6.43 -0.19
CA ASP A 64 6.74 -7.80 -0.57
C ASP A 64 5.60 -8.38 -1.41
N ASP A 65 5.94 -8.92 -2.57
CA ASP A 65 5.00 -9.59 -3.46
C ASP A 65 5.30 -11.10 -3.50
N GLU A 66 4.28 -11.92 -3.32
CA GLU A 66 4.36 -13.38 -3.45
C GLU A 66 3.29 -13.93 -4.39
N ILE A 67 3.65 -14.94 -5.18
CA ILE A 67 2.68 -15.66 -6.01
C ILE A 67 2.08 -16.78 -5.16
N THR A 68 0.78 -16.71 -4.90
CA THR A 68 0.04 -17.74 -4.18
C THR A 68 -0.82 -18.54 -5.16
N TYR A 69 -0.74 -19.87 -5.08
CA TYR A 69 -1.62 -20.75 -5.85
C TYR A 69 -2.77 -21.22 -4.96
N ILE A 70 -4.00 -20.87 -5.35
CA ILE A 70 -5.21 -21.22 -4.59
C ILE A 70 -6.18 -21.92 -5.56
N GLY A 71 -6.42 -23.21 -5.31
CA GLY A 71 -7.26 -24.05 -6.17
C GLY A 71 -6.62 -24.25 -7.54
N ASN A 72 -7.12 -23.55 -8.56
CA ASN A 72 -6.58 -23.58 -9.93
C ASN A 72 -6.20 -22.18 -10.45
N ARG A 73 -5.83 -21.25 -9.55
CA ARG A 73 -5.57 -19.85 -9.90
C ARG A 73 -4.31 -19.33 -9.21
N HIS A 74 -3.56 -18.52 -9.94
CA HIS A 74 -2.45 -17.73 -9.41
C HIS A 74 -2.95 -16.36 -8.93
N TYR A 75 -2.56 -16.01 -7.71
CA TYR A 75 -2.77 -14.71 -7.11
C TYR A 75 -1.43 -14.06 -6.87
N VAL A 76 -1.34 -12.76 -7.13
CA VAL A 76 -0.24 -11.93 -6.64
C VAL A 76 -0.70 -11.35 -5.32
N LYS A 77 -0.10 -11.80 -4.23
CA LYS A 77 -0.35 -11.28 -2.88
C LYS A 77 0.73 -10.26 -2.54
N SER A 78 0.32 -9.02 -2.36
CA SER A 78 1.18 -7.88 -2.07
C SER A 78 0.99 -7.45 -0.61
N THR A 79 2.07 -7.39 0.15
CA THR A 79 2.08 -6.93 1.55
C THR A 79 2.93 -5.68 1.69
N ALA A 80 2.33 -4.59 2.14
CA ALA A 80 3.05 -3.38 2.51
C ALA A 80 3.21 -3.32 4.04
N THR A 81 4.42 -3.08 4.53
CA THR A 81 4.75 -2.98 5.95
C THR A 81 5.39 -1.64 6.26
N LEU A 82 4.79 -0.87 7.17
CA LEU A 82 5.37 0.35 7.74
C LEU A 82 6.02 0.04 9.09
N THR A 83 7.20 0.59 9.34
CA THR A 83 7.95 0.36 10.59
C THR A 83 8.82 1.54 10.99
N ASP A 84 9.09 1.70 12.29
CA ASP A 84 10.14 2.59 12.83
C ASP A 84 11.36 1.82 13.36
N GLY A 85 11.49 0.53 12.98
CA GLY A 85 12.52 -0.38 13.47
C GLY A 85 12.18 -1.06 14.80
N GLN A 86 11.15 -0.62 15.52
CA GLN A 86 10.67 -1.27 16.76
C GLN A 86 9.26 -1.82 16.59
N PHE A 87 8.36 -0.98 16.11
CA PHE A 87 6.96 -1.33 15.85
C PHE A 87 6.73 -1.46 14.35
N LYS A 88 5.74 -2.27 13.98
CA LYS A 88 5.35 -2.46 12.59
C LYS A 88 3.85 -2.63 12.43
N VAL A 89 3.33 -2.18 11.30
CA VAL A 89 1.97 -2.45 10.84
C VAL A 89 2.03 -2.90 9.39
N SER A 90 1.25 -3.91 9.04
CA SER A 90 1.23 -4.47 7.69
C SER A 90 -0.20 -4.53 7.14
N ALA A 91 -0.32 -4.29 5.85
CA ALA A 91 -1.56 -4.48 5.10
C ALA A 91 -1.27 -5.35 3.88
N THR A 92 -2.13 -6.34 3.64
CA THR A 92 -1.97 -7.30 2.56
C THR A 92 -3.18 -7.27 1.65
N SER A 93 -2.94 -7.33 0.34
CA SER A 93 -3.96 -7.43 -0.69
C SER A 93 -3.59 -8.52 -1.70
N SER A 94 -4.57 -9.01 -2.46
CA SER A 94 -4.30 -9.99 -3.51
C SER A 94 -5.00 -9.61 -4.81
N ALA A 95 -4.25 -9.63 -5.90
CA ALA A 95 -4.74 -9.43 -7.26
C ALA A 95 -4.72 -10.75 -8.04
N ARG A 96 -5.62 -10.88 -9.01
CA ARG A 96 -5.67 -12.02 -9.92
C ARG A 96 -5.80 -11.55 -11.36
N GLU A 97 -5.42 -12.41 -12.29
CA GLU A 97 -5.72 -12.19 -13.70
C GLU A 97 -7.24 -12.20 -13.95
N PRO A 98 -7.75 -11.36 -14.88
CA PRO A 98 -9.14 -11.38 -15.28
C PRO A 98 -9.46 -12.67 -16.06
N GLU A 99 -10.58 -13.29 -15.73
CA GLU A 99 -11.03 -14.56 -16.31
C GLU A 99 -11.42 -14.46 -17.79
N GLN A 100 -11.66 -13.24 -18.29
CA GLN A 100 -11.90 -12.94 -19.69
C GLN A 100 -11.01 -11.77 -20.14
N LYS A 101 -10.26 -11.96 -21.25
CA LYS A 101 -9.63 -10.84 -21.96
C LYS A 101 -10.74 -10.00 -22.59
N LYS A 102 -10.92 -8.74 -22.16
CA LYS A 102 -11.72 -7.78 -22.92
C LYS A 102 -11.10 -7.65 -24.31
N VAL A 103 -11.85 -7.97 -25.35
CA VAL A 103 -11.40 -7.75 -26.73
C VAL A 103 -11.62 -6.27 -27.06
N LEU A 104 -10.61 -5.59 -27.62
CA LEU A 104 -10.82 -4.28 -28.25
C LEU A 104 -11.79 -4.48 -29.42
N MET A 105 -12.98 -3.90 -29.37
CA MET A 105 -13.79 -3.78 -30.58
C MET A 105 -13.09 -2.79 -31.52
N SER A 106 -12.56 -3.29 -32.64
CA SER A 106 -12.13 -2.43 -33.75
C SER A 106 -13.36 -1.69 -34.26
N ARG A 107 -13.33 -0.35 -34.21
CA ARG A 107 -14.31 0.46 -34.92
C ARG A 107 -13.96 0.42 -36.41
N ASN A 108 -14.88 -0.13 -37.21
CA ASN A 108 -14.93 0.09 -38.66
C ASN A 108 -15.17 1.58 -38.96
#